data_AF-A0A961SYZ0-F1
#
_entry.id   AF-A0A961SYZ0-F1
#
_cell.length_a   1.000
_cell.length_b   1.000
_cell.length_c   1.000
_cell.angle_alpha   90.00
_cell.angle_beta   90.00
_cell.angle_gamma   90.00
#
_symmetry.space_group_name_H-M   'P 1'
#
loop_
_entity.id
_entity.type
_entity.pdbx_description
1 polymer ?
#
loop_
_entity_poly.entity_id
_entity_poly.type
_entity_poly.pdbx_seq_one_letter_code
_entity_poly.pdbx_strand_id
1 'polypeptide(L)'
;MGALGLTPMAIQKQEIAANEIQTQRARMFEILEHGRKGTVSQIIDFSIIFLILANVAASVIETVPHIHAEYGQALRNFDHFCVAVFIVEYLARLWVAPEHPMMRRSNAFMARLRTAGTPMMVVDAIAILPFFLELVAGVDLGAIRVLRIVRFYRLARYAPAIITIGRVLASEWRSLLGSAVIFAGLLLLSSVAMYIAEGDLQPDKLGDLPSTMWWAVVTLSTVGYGDVTPITVAGKIIAGIVMVLGITFFALPVGIIANGFQEEIKRRDFVVSFAMVARVPLFNKLEAPLIARLVGMLHARKFSAGAVIVSRGDAA
;
A
#
# COMPACT_ATOMS: atom_id res chain seq x y z
N MET A 1 -3.33 -1.69 -58.36
CA MET A 1 -2.30 -1.07 -57.49
C MET A 1 -2.66 -1.45 -56.06
N GLY A 2 -2.31 -2.62 -55.53
CA GLY A 2 -0.96 -3.08 -55.24
C GLY A 2 -0.66 -3.02 -53.73
N ALA A 3 -1.63 -3.42 -52.89
CA ALA A 3 -1.44 -3.51 -51.44
C ALA A 3 -0.74 -4.84 -51.12
N LEU A 4 0.58 -4.82 -51.08
CA LEU A 4 1.41 -5.94 -50.61
C LEU A 4 1.15 -6.14 -49.11
N GLY A 5 0.24 -7.06 -48.80
CA GLY A 5 0.09 -7.63 -47.46
C GLY A 5 1.38 -8.32 -47.08
N LEU A 6 2.03 -7.85 -46.02
CA LEU A 6 3.16 -8.54 -45.42
C LEU A 6 2.69 -9.94 -44.99
N THR A 7 3.39 -10.96 -45.47
CA THR A 7 3.09 -12.35 -45.14
C THR A 7 3.21 -12.56 -43.61
N PRO A 8 2.51 -13.54 -43.01
CA PRO A 8 2.61 -13.83 -41.57
C PRO A 8 4.06 -14.04 -41.10
N MET A 9 4.91 -14.56 -42.00
CA MET A 9 6.34 -14.75 -41.80
C MET A 9 7.13 -13.43 -41.72
N ALA A 10 6.69 -12.37 -42.41
CA ALA A 10 7.28 -11.04 -42.36
C ALA A 10 6.87 -10.29 -41.08
N ILE A 11 5.63 -10.47 -40.60
CA ILE A 11 5.18 -9.96 -39.29
C ILE A 11 5.94 -10.66 -38.16
N GLN A 12 6.10 -11.99 -38.26
CA GLN A 12 6.88 -12.77 -37.30
C GLN A 12 8.37 -12.43 -37.35
N LYS A 13 8.96 -12.17 -38.52
CA LYS A 13 10.33 -11.64 -38.61
C LYS A 13 10.45 -10.21 -38.07
N GLN A 14 9.41 -9.39 -38.15
CA GLN A 14 9.38 -8.06 -37.52
C GLN A 14 9.22 -8.15 -36.00
N GLU A 15 8.45 -9.10 -35.47
CA GLU A 15 8.35 -9.39 -34.04
C GLU A 15 9.62 -10.04 -33.48
N ILE A 16 10.28 -10.91 -34.26
CA ILE A 16 11.56 -11.55 -33.89
C ILE A 16 12.73 -10.55 -34.03
N ALA A 17 12.74 -9.68 -35.04
CA ALA A 17 13.76 -8.63 -35.19
C ALA A 17 13.54 -7.47 -34.21
N ALA A 18 12.32 -7.21 -33.75
CA ALA A 18 12.05 -6.31 -32.62
C ALA A 18 12.53 -6.89 -31.27
N ASN A 19 12.98 -8.15 -31.25
CA ASN A 19 13.53 -8.84 -30.09
C ASN A 19 15.07 -8.79 -30.04
N GLU A 20 15.72 -8.09 -30.98
CA GLU A 20 17.17 -7.92 -31.01
C GLU A 20 17.53 -6.48 -30.62
N ILE A 21 18.32 -6.37 -29.55
CA ILE A 21 18.67 -5.17 -28.76
C ILE A 21 17.59 -4.81 -27.71
N GLN A 22 17.43 -5.65 -26.68
CA GLN A 22 17.08 -5.11 -25.36
C GLN A 22 18.20 -4.15 -24.97
N THR A 23 17.95 -2.85 -25.03
CA THR A 23 18.87 -1.84 -24.50
C THR A 23 19.15 -2.15 -23.04
N GLN A 24 20.38 -1.86 -22.55
CA GLN A 24 20.74 -2.10 -21.14
C GLN A 24 19.72 -1.51 -20.14
N ARG A 25 19.07 -0.44 -20.58
CA ARG A 25 17.98 0.23 -19.90
C ARG A 25 16.68 -0.58 -19.82
N ALA A 26 16.27 -1.25 -20.90
CA ALA A 26 15.13 -2.16 -20.89
C ALA A 26 15.39 -3.36 -19.97
N ARG A 27 16.61 -3.89 -19.95
CA ARG A 27 17.00 -4.96 -19.02
C ARG A 27 16.96 -4.49 -17.56
N MET A 28 17.44 -3.28 -17.28
CA MET A 28 17.36 -2.68 -15.94
C MET A 28 15.90 -2.41 -15.53
N PHE A 29 15.02 -2.03 -16.47
CA PHE A 29 13.58 -1.90 -16.23
C PHE A 29 12.95 -3.19 -15.76
N GLU A 30 13.27 -4.29 -16.43
CA GLU A 30 12.76 -5.61 -16.06
C GLU A 30 13.20 -6.00 -14.64
N ILE A 31 14.45 -5.68 -14.26
CA ILE A 31 14.99 -6.00 -12.93
C ILE A 31 14.32 -5.16 -11.81
N LEU A 32 14.11 -3.85 -12.04
CA LEU A 32 13.67 -2.90 -11.01
C LEU A 32 12.15 -2.73 -10.87
N GLU A 33 11.38 -2.99 -11.94
CA GLU A 33 9.97 -2.59 -12.03
C GLU A 33 9.01 -3.78 -12.25
N HIS A 34 9.49 -4.87 -12.86
CA HIS A 34 8.73 -6.10 -13.01
C HIS A 34 9.28 -7.16 -12.05
N GLY A 35 8.69 -7.29 -10.86
CA GLY A 35 8.91 -8.41 -9.94
C GLY A 35 8.43 -9.78 -10.49
N ARG A 36 8.80 -10.13 -11.73
CA ARG A 36 8.49 -11.38 -12.41
C ARG A 36 9.77 -12.11 -12.83
N LYS A 37 9.99 -13.24 -12.15
CA LYS A 37 10.81 -14.42 -12.53
C LYS A 37 12.26 -14.12 -12.94
N GLY A 38 13.05 -13.65 -11.99
CA GLY A 38 14.50 -13.78 -12.05
C GLY A 38 15.08 -13.79 -10.63
N THR A 39 16.00 -14.71 -10.35
CA THR A 39 16.67 -14.80 -9.05
C THR A 39 17.36 -13.49 -8.68
N VAL A 40 17.89 -12.76 -9.66
CA VAL A 40 18.56 -11.46 -9.46
C VAL A 40 17.61 -10.37 -8.98
N SER A 41 16.41 -10.25 -9.59
CA SER A 41 15.41 -9.26 -9.17
C SER A 41 14.94 -9.53 -7.74
N GLN A 42 14.71 -10.81 -7.39
CA GLN A 42 14.34 -11.20 -6.02
C GLN A 42 15.44 -10.89 -4.99
N ILE A 43 16.71 -11.11 -5.33
CA ILE A 43 17.84 -10.78 -4.44
C ILE A 43 17.92 -9.27 -4.23
N ILE A 44 17.76 -8.46 -5.28
CA ILE A 44 17.77 -7.00 -5.18
C ILE A 44 16.61 -6.51 -4.31
N ASP A 45 15.39 -6.96 -4.59
CA ASP A 45 14.20 -6.59 -3.81
C ASP A 45 14.39 -6.96 -2.33
N PHE A 46 14.83 -8.19 -2.05
CA PHE A 46 15.09 -8.65 -0.69
C PHE A 46 16.19 -7.82 0.00
N SER A 47 17.26 -7.49 -0.72
CA SER A 47 18.36 -6.67 -0.19
C SER A 47 17.90 -5.25 0.14
N ILE A 48 17.08 -4.63 -0.70
CA ILE A 48 16.54 -3.30 -0.45
C ILE A 48 15.55 -3.33 0.73
N ILE A 49 14.67 -4.32 0.79
CA ILE A 49 13.75 -4.52 1.93
C ILE A 49 14.55 -4.67 3.23
N PHE A 50 15.58 -5.52 3.22
CA PHE A 50 16.45 -5.72 4.38
C PHE A 50 17.13 -4.41 4.79
N LEU A 51 17.70 -3.66 3.84
CA LEU A 51 18.32 -2.36 4.13
C LEU A 51 17.32 -1.35 4.69
N ILE A 52 16.09 -1.30 4.19
CA ILE A 52 15.03 -0.43 4.75
C ILE A 52 14.74 -0.82 6.20
N LEU A 53 14.50 -2.11 6.46
CA LEU A 53 14.19 -2.59 7.81
C LEU A 53 15.35 -2.38 8.78
N ALA A 54 16.57 -2.69 8.37
CA ALA A 54 17.77 -2.49 9.17
C ALA A 54 18.02 -1.00 9.45
N ASN A 55 17.80 -0.13 8.47
CA ASN A 55 17.96 1.32 8.63
C ASN A 55 16.89 1.94 9.54
N VAL A 56 15.64 1.49 9.44
CA VAL A 56 14.57 1.90 10.36
C VAL A 56 14.87 1.42 11.78
N ALA A 57 15.31 0.16 11.94
CA ALA A 57 15.71 -0.37 13.25
C ALA A 57 16.89 0.42 13.85
N ALA A 58 17.92 0.70 13.06
CA ALA A 58 19.05 1.54 13.47
C ALA A 58 18.59 2.94 13.90
N SER A 59 17.65 3.54 13.17
CA SER A 59 17.08 4.85 13.50
C SER A 59 16.31 4.84 14.83
N VAL A 60 15.56 3.76 15.11
CA VAL A 60 14.87 3.58 16.39
C VAL A 60 15.88 3.38 17.53
N ILE A 61 16.88 2.53 17.32
CA ILE A 61 17.94 2.24 18.31
C ILE A 61 18.75 3.50 18.63
N GLU A 62 19.02 4.36 17.64
CA GLU A 62 19.74 5.63 17.83
C GLU A 62 18.99 6.59 18.79
N THR A 63 17.68 6.43 18.97
CA THR A 63 16.92 7.27 19.94
C THR A 63 17.27 6.98 21.40
N VAL A 64 17.92 5.84 21.67
CA VAL A 64 18.29 5.43 23.03
C VAL A 64 19.59 6.13 23.46
N PRO A 65 19.60 6.94 24.54
CA PRO A 65 20.73 7.80 24.87
C PRO A 65 22.07 7.07 25.08
N HIS A 66 22.06 5.91 25.75
CA HIS A 66 23.29 5.15 26.00
C HIS A 66 23.87 4.55 24.73
N ILE A 67 23.02 4.06 23.82
CA ILE A 67 23.45 3.51 22.53
C ILE A 67 23.96 4.63 21.61
N HIS A 68 23.29 5.79 21.62
CA HIS A 68 23.75 6.95 20.87
C HIS A 68 25.13 7.42 21.32
N ALA A 69 25.39 7.42 22.63
CA ALA A 69 26.69 7.81 23.18
C ALA A 69 27.83 6.87 22.76
N GLU A 70 27.57 5.55 22.70
CA GLU A 70 28.60 4.55 22.41
C GLU A 70 28.74 4.23 20.91
N TYR A 71 27.63 4.12 20.18
CA TYR A 71 27.58 3.65 18.78
C TYR A 71 27.06 4.70 17.78
N GLY A 72 26.77 5.94 18.21
CA GLY A 72 26.15 6.96 17.38
C GLY A 72 26.89 7.22 16.05
N GLN A 73 28.22 7.22 16.05
CA GLN A 73 28.99 7.41 14.81
C GLN A 73 28.85 6.22 13.85
N ALA A 74 28.85 4.98 14.35
CA ALA A 74 28.68 3.79 13.54
C ALA A 74 27.27 3.75 12.91
N LEU A 75 26.25 4.09 13.69
CA LEU A 75 24.86 4.18 13.23
C LEU A 75 24.67 5.27 12.17
N ARG A 76 25.28 6.45 12.34
CA ARG A 76 25.29 7.50 11.31
C ARG A 76 26.00 7.09 10.03
N ASN A 77 27.15 6.42 10.13
CA ASN A 77 27.87 5.92 8.95
C ASN A 77 27.03 4.88 8.18
N PHE A 78 26.36 3.99 8.92
CA PHE A 78 25.42 3.04 8.34
C PHE A 78 24.22 3.74 7.69
N ASP A 79 23.70 4.81 8.31
CA ASP A 79 22.63 5.63 7.73
C ASP A 79 23.04 6.21 6.37
N HIS A 80 24.21 6.85 6.31
CA HIS A 80 24.73 7.43 5.07
C HIS A 80 24.93 6.37 3.98
N PHE A 81 25.40 5.18 4.35
CA PHE A 81 25.51 4.05 3.43
C PHE A 81 24.14 3.65 2.86
N CYS A 82 23.14 3.45 3.72
CA CYS A 82 21.78 3.11 3.29
C CYS A 82 21.19 4.19 2.40
N VAL A 83 21.32 5.46 2.77
CA VAL A 83 20.83 6.59 1.98
C VAL A 83 21.51 6.67 0.62
N ALA A 84 22.83 6.45 0.55
CA ALA A 84 23.55 6.42 -0.72
C ALA A 84 22.99 5.32 -1.65
N VAL A 85 22.76 4.11 -1.13
CA VAL A 85 22.11 3.03 -1.88
C VAL A 85 20.71 3.42 -2.35
N PHE A 86 19.94 4.09 -1.49
CA PHE A 86 18.59 4.54 -1.82
C PHE A 86 18.54 5.66 -2.87
N ILE A 87 19.51 6.58 -2.86
CA ILE A 87 19.66 7.60 -3.89
C ILE A 87 19.98 6.93 -5.24
N VAL A 88 20.93 5.98 -5.25
CA VAL A 88 21.28 5.24 -6.48
C VAL A 88 20.05 4.50 -7.01
N GLU A 89 19.30 3.83 -6.15
CA GLU A 89 18.07 3.13 -6.53
C GLU A 89 16.98 4.09 -7.08
N TYR A 90 16.78 5.23 -6.43
CA TYR A 90 15.83 6.27 -6.87
C TYR A 90 16.20 6.81 -8.26
N LEU A 91 17.48 7.14 -8.46
CA LEU A 91 17.99 7.65 -9.74
C LEU A 91 17.94 6.58 -10.83
N ALA A 92 18.22 5.32 -10.50
CA ALA A 92 18.09 4.21 -11.44
C ALA A 92 16.63 4.06 -11.91
N ARG A 93 15.65 4.12 -11.01
CA ARG A 93 14.22 4.09 -11.38
C ARG A 93 13.84 5.25 -12.31
N LEU A 94 14.29 6.48 -12.00
CA LEU A 94 14.06 7.63 -12.89
C LEU A 94 14.77 7.47 -14.24
N TRP A 95 15.99 6.94 -14.26
CA TRP A 95 16.73 6.73 -15.50
C TRP A 95 15.99 5.79 -16.45
N VAL A 96 15.40 4.74 -15.88
CA VAL A 96 14.68 3.69 -16.60
C VAL A 96 13.24 4.10 -16.97
N ALA A 97 12.61 5.02 -16.23
CA ALA A 97 11.19 5.39 -16.35
C ALA A 97 10.60 5.51 -17.78
N PRO A 98 11.27 6.11 -18.78
CA PRO A 98 10.74 6.14 -20.16
C PRO A 98 10.54 4.77 -20.86
N GLU A 99 11.08 3.67 -20.34
CA GLU A 99 10.76 2.31 -20.82
C GLU A 99 9.38 1.82 -20.34
N HIS A 100 8.77 2.51 -19.37
CA HIS A 100 7.47 2.11 -18.83
C HIS A 100 6.38 2.14 -19.92
N PRO A 101 5.56 1.08 -20.06
CA PRO A 101 4.58 0.95 -21.15
C PRO A 101 3.61 2.13 -21.27
N MET A 102 3.20 2.72 -20.14
CA MET A 102 2.29 3.88 -20.12
C MET A 102 2.96 5.20 -20.53
N MET A 103 4.30 5.23 -20.59
CA MET A 103 5.10 6.42 -20.91
C MET A 103 5.81 6.32 -22.26
N ARG A 104 5.62 5.21 -23.00
CA ARG A 104 6.29 4.91 -24.28
C ARG A 104 6.06 5.95 -25.39
N ARG A 105 5.04 6.80 -25.24
CA ARG A 105 4.70 7.90 -26.18
C ARG A 105 5.13 9.28 -25.70
N SER A 106 5.70 9.40 -24.51
CA SER A 106 6.12 10.69 -23.93
C SER A 106 7.61 10.95 -24.17
N ASN A 107 8.00 12.22 -24.30
CA ASN A 107 9.42 12.61 -24.30
C ASN A 107 10.12 12.09 -23.03
N ALA A 108 11.38 11.68 -23.15
CA ALA A 108 12.11 11.05 -22.05
C ALA A 108 12.14 11.90 -20.77
N PHE A 109 12.29 13.22 -20.90
CA PHE A 109 12.22 14.14 -19.76
C PHE A 109 10.84 14.16 -19.09
N MET A 110 9.77 14.25 -19.88
CA MET A 110 8.41 14.29 -19.37
C MET A 110 8.01 12.97 -18.71
N ALA A 111 8.47 11.84 -19.26
CA ALA A 111 8.29 10.52 -18.66
C ALA A 111 8.95 10.44 -17.28
N ARG A 112 10.18 10.98 -17.11
CA ARG A 112 10.84 11.06 -15.80
C ARG A 112 10.06 11.91 -14.81
N LEU A 113 9.63 13.11 -15.23
CA LEU A 113 8.91 14.04 -14.36
C LEU A 113 7.55 13.46 -13.91
N ARG A 114 6.81 12.84 -14.83
CA ARG A 114 5.55 12.17 -14.52
C ARG A 114 5.76 10.99 -13.58
N THR A 115 6.82 10.19 -13.78
CA THR A 115 7.16 9.09 -12.87
C THR A 115 7.55 9.61 -11.49
N ALA A 116 8.34 10.68 -11.40
CA ALA A 116 8.72 11.30 -10.13
C ALA A 116 7.50 11.77 -9.31
N GLY A 117 6.44 12.21 -9.99
CA GLY A 117 5.17 12.59 -9.36
C GLY A 117 4.26 11.43 -8.95
N THR A 118 4.62 10.17 -9.21
CA THR A 118 3.81 9.02 -8.75
C THR A 118 3.93 8.85 -7.24
N PRO A 119 2.86 8.41 -6.53
CA PRO A 119 2.86 8.34 -5.05
C PRO A 119 4.05 7.54 -4.49
N MET A 120 4.43 6.45 -5.14
CA MET A 120 5.54 5.60 -4.70
C MET A 120 6.90 6.29 -4.84
N MET A 121 7.11 7.01 -5.95
CA MET A 121 8.35 7.77 -6.14
C MET A 121 8.41 8.99 -5.21
N VAL A 122 7.28 9.61 -4.90
CA VAL A 122 7.22 10.69 -3.90
C VAL A 122 7.64 10.18 -2.52
N VAL A 123 7.16 9.01 -2.11
CA VAL A 123 7.60 8.37 -0.84
C VAL A 123 9.10 8.11 -0.85
N ASP A 124 9.65 7.57 -1.94
CA ASP A 124 11.10 7.34 -2.07
C ASP A 124 11.90 8.66 -1.98
N ALA A 125 11.40 9.75 -2.56
CA ALA A 125 12.03 11.07 -2.50
C ALA A 125 11.98 11.68 -1.09
N ILE A 126 10.83 11.61 -0.41
CA ILE A 126 10.70 12.10 0.98
C ILE A 126 11.60 11.30 1.92
N ALA A 127 11.79 10.00 1.66
CA ALA A 127 12.62 9.13 2.47
C ALA A 127 14.12 9.47 2.42
N ILE A 128 14.62 10.04 1.32
CA ILE A 128 16.01 10.51 1.17
C ILE A 128 16.18 11.99 1.52
N LEU A 129 15.08 12.76 1.57
CA LEU A 129 15.08 14.20 1.84
C LEU A 129 15.81 14.62 3.14
N PRO A 130 15.66 13.92 4.28
CA PRO A 130 16.34 14.28 5.53
C PRO A 130 17.85 14.48 5.38
N PHE A 131 18.50 13.63 4.60
CA PHE A 131 19.95 13.71 4.35
C PHE A 131 20.34 15.02 3.66
N PHE A 132 19.57 15.43 2.64
CA PHE A 132 19.83 16.69 1.93
C PHE A 132 19.55 17.91 2.82
N LEU A 133 18.52 17.83 3.67
CA LEU A 133 18.21 18.91 4.61
C LEU A 133 19.32 19.09 5.65
N GLU A 134 19.83 18.00 6.23
CA GLU A 134 20.97 18.05 7.17
C GLU A 134 22.24 18.60 6.50
N LEU A 135 22.50 18.19 5.25
CA LEU A 135 23.65 18.68 4.48
C LEU A 135 23.58 20.19 4.21
N VAL A 136 22.40 20.72 3.87
CA VAL A 136 22.21 22.16 3.58
C VAL A 136 22.13 22.99 4.85
N ALA A 137 21.44 22.49 5.89
CA ALA A 137 21.27 23.21 7.14
C ALA A 137 22.56 23.29 7.96
N GLY A 138 23.50 22.35 7.76
CA GLY A 138 24.77 22.31 8.49
C GLY A 138 24.61 22.01 9.99
N VAL A 139 23.40 21.62 10.43
CA VAL A 139 23.06 21.33 11.82
C VAL A 139 22.19 20.08 11.87
N ASP A 140 22.53 19.15 12.78
CA ASP A 140 21.71 17.99 13.12
C ASP A 140 20.50 18.44 13.94
N LEU A 141 19.40 18.68 13.24
CA LEU A 141 18.12 19.02 13.87
C LEU A 141 17.44 17.72 14.29
N GLY A 142 17.28 17.50 15.60
CA GLY A 142 16.61 16.31 16.15
C GLY A 142 15.22 16.05 15.55
N ALA A 143 14.50 17.09 15.14
CA ALA A 143 13.22 16.98 14.44
C ALA A 143 13.33 16.32 13.05
N ILE A 144 14.44 16.51 12.33
CA ILE A 144 14.70 15.86 11.03
C ILE A 144 14.92 14.35 11.22
N ARG A 145 15.43 13.91 12.38
CA ARG A 145 15.61 12.47 12.67
C ARG A 145 14.29 11.70 12.63
N VAL A 146 13.18 12.31 13.05
CA VAL A 146 11.84 11.68 12.98
C VAL A 146 11.42 11.42 11.53
N LEU A 147 11.81 12.29 10.59
CA LEU A 147 11.53 12.10 9.17
C LEU A 147 12.21 10.86 8.58
N ARG A 148 13.27 10.33 9.22
CA ARG A 148 13.92 9.07 8.79
C ARG A 148 12.98 7.87 8.94
N ILE A 149 12.02 7.89 9.87
CA ILE A 149 10.99 6.85 10.02
C ILE A 149 10.10 6.76 8.77
N VAL A 150 9.94 7.85 8.02
CA VAL A 150 9.17 7.86 6.76
C VAL A 150 9.73 6.86 5.74
N ARG A 151 11.01 6.50 5.83
CA ARG A 151 11.64 5.44 5.00
C ARG A 151 10.94 4.09 5.13
N PHE A 152 10.28 3.81 6.26
CA PHE A 152 9.44 2.62 6.44
C PHE A 152 8.37 2.50 5.35
N TYR A 153 7.76 3.62 4.93
CA TYR A 153 6.72 3.60 3.90
C TYR A 153 7.23 3.18 2.52
N ARG A 154 8.54 3.15 2.28
CA ARG A 154 9.10 2.57 1.04
C ARG A 154 8.77 1.09 0.89
N LEU A 155 8.53 0.38 2.00
CA LEU A 155 8.07 -1.02 2.01
C LEU A 155 6.73 -1.21 1.28
N ALA A 156 5.90 -0.15 1.18
CA ALA A 156 4.64 -0.19 0.46
C ALA A 156 4.79 -0.64 -1.01
N ARG A 157 5.96 -0.41 -1.62
CA ARG A 157 6.25 -0.85 -2.99
C ARG A 157 6.34 -2.37 -3.11
N TYR A 158 6.90 -3.00 -2.08
CA TYR A 158 7.16 -4.43 -2.02
C TYR A 158 5.97 -5.21 -1.48
N ALA A 159 4.93 -4.51 -1.00
CA ALA A 159 3.69 -5.08 -0.49
C ALA A 159 2.50 -4.73 -1.41
N PRO A 160 2.17 -5.57 -2.41
CA PRO A 160 1.00 -5.36 -3.29
C PRO A 160 -0.33 -5.19 -2.53
N ALA A 161 -0.40 -5.73 -1.31
CA ALA A 161 -1.53 -5.53 -0.41
C ALA A 161 -1.76 -4.05 -0.08
N ILE A 162 -0.72 -3.26 0.18
CA ILE A 162 -0.85 -1.84 0.52
C ILE A 162 -1.42 -1.02 -0.64
N ILE A 163 -0.98 -1.31 -1.87
CA ILE A 163 -1.52 -0.68 -3.08
C ILE A 163 -3.01 -1.05 -3.28
N THR A 164 -3.39 -2.27 -2.86
CA THR A 164 -4.79 -2.72 -2.88
C THR A 164 -5.61 -1.97 -1.84
N ILE A 165 -5.10 -1.80 -0.61
CA ILE A 165 -5.73 -0.99 0.44
C ILE A 165 -6.01 0.43 -0.07
N GLY A 166 -5.00 1.09 -0.65
CA GLY A 166 -5.14 2.46 -1.14
C GLY A 166 -6.23 2.59 -2.21
N ARG A 167 -6.34 1.59 -3.11
CA ARG A 167 -7.42 1.54 -4.10
C ARG A 167 -8.79 1.35 -3.48
N VAL A 168 -8.91 0.46 -2.50
CA VAL A 168 -10.16 0.19 -1.77
C VAL A 168 -10.61 1.43 -0.98
N LEU A 169 -9.69 2.08 -0.28
CA LEU A 169 -9.98 3.33 0.43
C LEU A 169 -10.44 4.43 -0.53
N ALA A 170 -9.80 4.56 -1.69
CA ALA A 170 -10.18 5.53 -2.70
C ALA A 170 -11.53 5.20 -3.36
N SER A 171 -11.87 3.93 -3.55
CA SER A 171 -13.18 3.54 -4.12
C SER A 171 -14.32 3.69 -3.10
N GLU A 172 -14.05 3.36 -1.84
CA GLU A 172 -15.05 3.35 -0.75
C GLU A 172 -15.07 4.64 0.09
N TRP A 173 -14.37 5.69 -0.32
CA TRP A 173 -14.19 6.90 0.51
C TRP A 173 -15.52 7.52 0.96
N ARG A 174 -16.56 7.46 0.12
CA ARG A 174 -17.90 7.97 0.46
C ARG A 174 -18.57 7.13 1.54
N SER A 175 -18.49 5.80 1.42
CA SER A 175 -19.00 4.84 2.41
C SER A 175 -18.26 5.02 3.75
N LEU A 176 -16.93 5.14 3.69
CA LEU A 176 -16.08 5.38 4.85
C LEU A 176 -16.39 6.72 5.52
N LEU A 177 -16.55 7.79 4.74
CA LEU A 177 -16.94 9.09 5.26
C LEU A 177 -18.32 9.02 5.94
N GLY A 178 -19.30 8.34 5.34
CA GLY A 178 -20.60 8.11 5.94
C GLY A 178 -20.50 7.39 7.29
N SER A 179 -19.69 6.32 7.36
CA SER A 179 -19.44 5.60 8.61
C SER A 179 -18.75 6.48 9.66
N ALA A 180 -17.81 7.34 9.25
CA ALA A 180 -17.09 8.25 10.14
C ALA A 180 -18.01 9.34 10.71
N VAL A 181 -18.94 9.88 9.91
CA VAL A 181 -19.94 10.85 10.37
C VAL A 181 -20.87 10.22 11.41
N ILE A 182 -21.32 8.99 11.17
CA ILE A 182 -22.15 8.25 12.13
C ILE A 182 -21.37 8.00 13.44
N PHE A 183 -20.11 7.58 13.33
CA PHE A 183 -19.24 7.35 14.49
C PHE A 183 -18.99 8.64 15.29
N ALA A 184 -18.75 9.76 14.61
CA ALA A 184 -18.60 11.07 15.25
C ALA A 184 -19.90 11.51 15.96
N GLY A 185 -21.07 11.27 15.36
CA GLY A 185 -22.36 11.52 16.00
C GLY A 185 -22.55 10.68 17.27
N LEU A 186 -22.26 9.38 17.21
CA LEU A 186 -22.31 8.49 18.37
C LEU A 186 -21.36 8.92 19.48
N LEU A 187 -20.13 9.32 19.12
CA LEU A 187 -19.14 9.85 20.05
C LEU A 187 -19.67 11.09 20.76
N LEU A 188 -20.20 12.07 20.02
CA LEU A 188 -20.76 13.29 20.60
C LEU A 188 -21.95 13.00 21.53
N LEU A 189 -22.89 12.16 21.09
CA LEU A 189 -24.05 11.78 21.92
C LEU A 189 -23.64 11.04 23.19
N SER A 190 -22.70 10.09 23.08
CA SER A 190 -22.15 9.36 24.22
C SER A 190 -21.45 10.31 25.20
N SER A 191 -20.74 11.31 24.67
CA SER A 191 -20.02 12.29 25.47
C SER A 191 -20.98 13.19 26.25
N VAL A 192 -22.00 13.73 25.58
CA VAL A 192 -23.02 14.57 26.24
C VAL A 192 -23.79 13.77 27.29
N ALA A 193 -24.18 12.53 26.99
CA ALA A 193 -24.87 11.67 27.94
C ALA A 193 -24.04 11.41 29.20
N MET A 194 -22.74 11.13 29.03
CA MET A 194 -21.85 10.89 30.16
C MET A 194 -21.56 12.17 30.95
N TYR A 195 -21.37 13.30 30.26
CA TYR A 195 -21.16 14.60 30.89
C TYR A 195 -22.35 14.99 31.78
N ILE A 196 -23.57 14.81 31.30
CA ILE A 196 -24.79 15.09 32.08
C ILE A 196 -24.90 14.15 33.29
N ALA A 197 -24.47 12.89 33.15
CA ALA A 197 -24.61 11.90 34.22
C ALA A 197 -23.54 12.02 35.32
N GLU A 198 -22.31 12.41 34.96
CA GLU A 198 -21.13 12.28 35.83
C GLU A 198 -20.27 13.55 35.88
N GLY A 199 -20.52 14.57 35.05
CA GLY A 199 -19.66 15.75 34.92
C GLY A 199 -19.49 16.53 36.21
N ASP A 200 -20.59 16.77 36.93
CA ASP A 200 -20.57 17.45 38.24
C ASP A 200 -19.93 16.60 39.35
N LEU A 201 -19.94 15.27 39.18
CA LEU A 201 -19.42 14.32 40.17
C LEU A 201 -17.92 14.05 39.98
N GLN A 202 -17.41 14.24 38.77
CA GLN A 202 -16.01 14.04 38.40
C GLN A 202 -15.48 15.26 37.62
N PRO A 203 -15.44 16.47 38.21
CA PRO A 203 -15.06 17.69 37.48
C PRO A 203 -13.65 17.62 36.89
N ASP A 204 -12.71 16.93 37.55
CA ASP A 204 -11.33 16.79 37.06
C ASP A 204 -11.18 15.86 35.84
N LYS A 205 -12.18 15.00 35.56
CA LYS A 205 -12.12 13.98 34.50
C LYS A 205 -13.18 14.14 33.42
N LEU A 206 -14.38 14.55 33.82
CA LEU A 206 -15.58 14.65 33.00
C LEU A 206 -16.22 16.05 33.10
N GLY A 207 -15.53 17.03 33.71
CA GLY A 207 -16.07 18.37 33.97
C GLY A 207 -16.20 19.27 32.73
N ASP A 208 -15.75 18.80 31.56
CA ASP A 208 -15.98 19.46 30.28
C ASP A 208 -16.25 18.44 29.16
N LEU A 209 -16.86 18.93 28.08
CA LEU A 209 -17.27 18.08 26.97
C LEU A 209 -16.06 17.46 26.23
N PRO A 210 -14.98 18.19 25.88
CA PRO A 210 -13.77 17.58 25.32
C PRO A 210 -13.15 16.46 26.17
N SER A 211 -13.04 16.64 27.49
CA SER A 211 -12.54 15.60 28.40
C SER A 211 -13.45 14.37 28.40
N THR A 212 -14.77 14.58 28.33
CA THR A 212 -15.74 13.48 28.20
C THR A 212 -15.69 12.82 26.81
N MET A 213 -15.36 13.58 25.76
CA MET A 213 -15.12 13.04 24.42
C MET A 213 -13.91 12.10 24.40
N TRP A 214 -12.85 12.39 25.16
CA TRP A 214 -11.74 11.45 25.33
C TRP A 214 -12.22 10.10 25.90
N TRP A 215 -13.02 10.13 26.98
CA TRP A 215 -13.63 8.92 27.53
C TRP A 215 -14.48 8.17 26.48
N ALA A 216 -15.29 8.90 25.70
CA ALA A 216 -16.12 8.30 24.65
C ALA A 216 -15.27 7.67 23.54
N VAL A 217 -14.19 8.31 23.10
CA VAL A 217 -13.24 7.75 22.12
C VAL A 217 -12.65 6.45 22.65
N VAL A 218 -12.12 6.45 23.88
CA VAL A 218 -11.47 5.29 24.50
C VAL A 218 -12.45 4.12 24.69
N THR A 219 -13.71 4.43 25.02
CA THR A 219 -14.75 3.42 25.24
C THR A 219 -15.31 2.88 23.92
N LEU A 220 -15.65 3.74 22.96
CA LEU A 220 -16.20 3.34 21.66
C LEU A 220 -15.19 2.60 20.78
N SER A 221 -13.90 2.92 20.92
CA SER A 221 -12.81 2.22 20.24
C SER A 221 -12.39 0.91 20.92
N THR A 222 -13.10 0.51 21.97
CA THR A 222 -12.85 -0.70 22.77
C THR A 222 -11.44 -0.79 23.38
N VAL A 223 -10.70 0.33 23.47
CA VAL A 223 -9.37 0.40 24.08
C VAL A 223 -9.46 0.30 25.59
N GLY A 224 -10.31 1.12 26.21
CA GLY A 224 -10.57 1.05 27.65
C GLY A 224 -9.33 1.20 28.54
N TYR A 225 -8.61 2.33 28.45
CA TYR A 225 -7.41 2.59 29.27
C TYR A 225 -7.67 2.49 30.79
N GLY A 226 -8.90 2.76 31.23
CA GLY A 226 -9.29 2.69 32.65
C GLY A 226 -8.90 3.93 33.47
N ASP A 227 -8.43 4.98 32.82
CA ASP A 227 -8.13 6.30 33.39
C ASP A 227 -9.39 7.05 33.86
N VAL A 228 -10.49 6.92 33.10
CA VAL A 228 -11.80 7.52 33.41
C VAL A 228 -12.89 6.44 33.36
N THR A 229 -13.67 6.32 34.44
CA THR A 229 -14.78 5.36 34.55
C THR A 229 -15.96 5.97 35.29
N PRO A 230 -17.21 5.70 34.90
CA PRO A 230 -18.38 6.19 35.63
C PRO A 230 -18.46 5.56 37.03
N ILE A 231 -18.80 6.37 38.02
CA ILE A 231 -18.94 5.91 39.41
C ILE A 231 -20.40 5.61 39.78
N THR A 232 -21.36 6.26 39.13
CA THR A 232 -22.79 6.09 39.36
C THR A 232 -23.38 4.90 38.61
N VAL A 233 -24.55 4.43 39.07
CA VAL A 233 -25.32 3.39 38.38
C VAL A 233 -25.77 3.86 36.99
N ALA A 234 -26.25 5.09 36.88
CA ALA A 234 -26.69 5.68 35.61
C ALA A 234 -25.53 5.76 34.60
N GLY A 235 -24.37 6.28 35.03
CA GLY A 235 -23.16 6.33 34.21
C GLY A 235 -22.71 4.94 33.77
N LYS A 236 -22.77 3.93 34.64
CA LYS A 236 -22.44 2.54 34.27
C LYS A 236 -23.40 1.95 33.24
N ILE A 237 -24.70 2.27 33.33
CA ILE A 237 -25.69 1.85 32.31
C ILE A 237 -25.39 2.52 30.97
N ILE A 238 -25.12 3.83 30.98
CA ILE A 238 -24.73 4.59 29.77
C ILE A 238 -23.48 3.97 29.15
N ALA A 239 -22.43 3.76 29.94
CA ALA A 239 -21.20 3.12 29.48
C ALA A 239 -21.46 1.71 28.91
N GLY A 240 -22.32 0.92 29.56
CA GLY A 240 -22.79 -0.38 29.06
C GLY A 240 -23.36 -0.31 27.65
N ILE A 241 -24.29 0.63 27.43
CA ILE A 241 -24.89 0.86 26.10
C ILE A 241 -23.84 1.32 25.10
N VAL A 242 -23.00 2.29 25.48
CA VAL A 242 -21.94 2.84 24.63
C VAL A 242 -20.95 1.75 24.19
N MET A 243 -20.57 0.83 25.07
CA MET A 243 -19.69 -0.29 24.73
C MET A 243 -20.29 -1.21 23.65
N VAL A 244 -21.58 -1.55 23.75
CA VAL A 244 -22.28 -2.38 22.75
C VAL A 244 -22.39 -1.65 21.40
N LEU A 245 -22.73 -0.37 21.44
CA LEU A 245 -22.78 0.46 20.23
C LEU A 245 -21.40 0.59 19.59
N GLY A 246 -20.34 0.78 20.39
CA GLY A 246 -18.95 0.87 19.91
C GLY A 246 -18.56 -0.30 19.02
N ILE A 247 -18.76 -1.53 19.50
CA ILE A 247 -18.48 -2.76 18.72
C ILE A 247 -19.29 -2.77 17.41
N THR A 248 -20.57 -2.41 17.48
CA THR A 248 -21.50 -2.47 16.34
C THR A 248 -21.11 -1.47 15.24
N PHE A 249 -20.79 -0.22 15.60
CA PHE A 249 -20.45 0.82 14.64
C PHE A 249 -19.01 0.70 14.13
N PHE A 250 -18.08 0.18 14.95
CA PHE A 250 -16.71 -0.11 14.49
C PHE A 250 -16.66 -1.23 13.43
N ALA A 251 -17.66 -2.13 13.41
CA ALA A 251 -17.78 -3.14 12.38
C ALA A 251 -18.07 -2.57 10.97
N LEU A 252 -18.62 -1.36 10.87
CA LEU A 252 -18.95 -0.73 9.58
C LEU A 252 -17.72 -0.44 8.71
N PRO A 253 -16.72 0.37 9.13
CA PRO A 253 -15.53 0.61 8.32
C PRO A 253 -14.75 -0.67 8.02
N VAL A 254 -14.69 -1.61 8.97
CA VAL A 254 -14.06 -2.92 8.77
C VAL A 254 -14.76 -3.71 7.67
N GLY A 255 -16.09 -3.78 7.70
CA GLY A 255 -16.90 -4.46 6.68
C GLY A 255 -16.81 -3.79 5.31
N ILE A 256 -16.80 -2.46 5.25
CA ILE A 256 -16.62 -1.69 4.01
C ILE A 256 -15.26 -2.02 3.38
N ILE A 257 -14.18 -1.97 4.16
CA ILE A 257 -12.83 -2.31 3.67
C ILE A 257 -12.75 -3.76 3.23
N ALA A 258 -13.28 -4.70 4.02
CA ALA A 258 -13.28 -6.13 3.69
C ALA A 258 -14.01 -6.41 2.37
N ASN A 259 -15.19 -5.83 2.17
CA ASN A 259 -15.95 -5.97 0.93
C ASN A 259 -15.23 -5.35 -0.25
N GLY A 260 -14.67 -4.14 -0.10
CA GLY A 260 -13.91 -3.50 -1.17
C GLY A 260 -12.66 -4.31 -1.56
N PHE A 261 -12.00 -4.94 -0.60
CA PHE A 261 -10.90 -5.88 -0.87
C PHE A 261 -11.35 -7.09 -1.69
N GLN A 262 -12.46 -7.71 -1.31
CA GLN A 262 -13.03 -8.85 -2.05
C GLN A 262 -13.38 -8.46 -3.48
N GLU A 263 -13.97 -7.27 -3.66
CA GLU A 263 -14.33 -6.76 -4.99
C GLU A 263 -13.09 -6.50 -5.85
N GLU A 264 -12.04 -5.88 -5.28
CA GLU A 264 -10.80 -5.62 -6.01
C GLU A 264 -10.04 -6.93 -6.37
N ILE A 265 -10.14 -7.98 -5.53
CA ILE A 265 -9.62 -9.32 -5.86
C ILE A 265 -10.42 -9.94 -7.02
N LYS A 266 -11.76 -9.96 -6.92
CA LYS A 266 -12.65 -10.49 -7.98
C LYS A 266 -12.44 -9.78 -9.30
N ARG A 267 -12.29 -8.46 -9.28
CA ARG A 267 -12.03 -7.64 -10.48
C ARG A 267 -10.71 -8.03 -11.15
N ARG A 268 -9.65 -8.28 -10.37
CA ARG A 268 -8.37 -8.76 -10.91
C ARG A 268 -8.49 -10.15 -11.51
N ASP A 269 -9.16 -11.07 -10.83
CA ASP A 269 -9.37 -12.43 -11.33
C ASP A 269 -10.20 -12.44 -12.61
N PHE A 270 -11.26 -11.61 -12.69
CA PHE A 270 -12.04 -11.43 -13.91
C PHE A 270 -11.19 -10.95 -15.07
N VAL A 271 -10.36 -9.91 -14.89
CA VAL A 271 -9.49 -9.38 -15.95
C VAL A 271 -8.49 -10.44 -16.43
N VAL A 272 -7.91 -11.21 -15.51
CA VAL A 272 -6.99 -12.29 -15.84
C VAL A 272 -7.70 -13.40 -16.61
N SER A 273 -8.84 -13.87 -16.13
CA SER A 273 -9.66 -14.90 -16.78
C SER A 273 -10.15 -14.46 -18.15
N PHE A 274 -10.65 -13.23 -18.28
CA PHE A 274 -11.05 -12.64 -19.56
C PHE A 274 -9.89 -12.60 -20.56
N ALA A 275 -8.72 -12.12 -20.14
CA ALA A 275 -7.55 -12.08 -21.00
C ALA A 275 -7.07 -13.48 -21.43
N MET A 276 -7.22 -14.50 -20.59
CA MET A 276 -6.92 -15.89 -20.95
C MET A 276 -7.94 -16.44 -21.97
N VAL A 277 -9.23 -16.24 -21.73
CA VAL A 277 -10.31 -16.70 -22.63
C VAL A 277 -10.22 -16.02 -23.99
N ALA A 278 -10.01 -14.71 -24.03
CA ALA A 278 -9.87 -13.94 -25.27
C ALA A 278 -8.64 -14.33 -26.11
N ARG A 279 -7.66 -15.05 -25.52
CA ARG A 279 -6.50 -15.60 -26.26
C ARG A 279 -6.78 -16.97 -26.86
N VAL A 280 -7.86 -17.65 -26.47
CA VAL A 280 -8.19 -18.98 -27.00
C VAL A 280 -8.81 -18.81 -28.39
N PRO A 281 -8.20 -19.36 -29.46
CA PRO A 281 -8.68 -19.16 -30.83
C PRO A 281 -10.14 -19.57 -31.06
N LEU A 282 -10.63 -20.56 -30.28
CA LEU A 282 -12.01 -21.03 -30.30
C LEU A 282 -13.03 -19.92 -29.98
N PHE A 283 -12.67 -18.96 -29.13
CA PHE A 283 -13.57 -17.92 -28.64
C PHE A 283 -13.44 -16.59 -29.38
N ASN A 284 -12.55 -16.49 -30.38
CA ASN A 284 -12.35 -15.26 -31.17
C ASN A 284 -13.59 -14.79 -31.95
N LYS A 285 -14.58 -15.67 -32.14
CA LYS A 285 -15.85 -15.37 -32.83
C LYS A 285 -16.99 -15.01 -31.89
N LEU A 286 -16.79 -15.13 -30.57
CA LEU A 286 -17.83 -14.83 -29.59
C LEU A 286 -17.92 -13.32 -29.35
N GLU A 287 -19.14 -12.81 -29.24
CA GLU A 287 -19.36 -11.42 -28.87
C GLU A 287 -18.94 -11.18 -27.41
N ALA A 288 -18.45 -9.97 -27.12
CA ALA A 288 -17.95 -9.59 -25.80
C ALA A 288 -18.92 -9.88 -24.63
N PRO A 289 -20.25 -9.69 -24.75
CA PRO A 289 -21.19 -10.05 -23.68
C PRO A 289 -21.22 -11.56 -23.38
N LEU A 290 -21.07 -12.41 -24.40
CA LEU A 290 -21.04 -13.86 -24.23
C LEU A 290 -19.74 -14.32 -23.55
N ILE A 291 -18.62 -13.70 -23.93
CA ILE A 291 -17.32 -13.92 -23.27
C ILE A 291 -17.38 -13.51 -21.80
N ALA A 292 -17.97 -12.34 -21.49
CA ALA A 292 -18.10 -11.89 -20.11
C ALA A 292 -18.92 -12.87 -19.25
N ARG A 293 -20.00 -13.43 -19.81
CA ARG A 293 -20.82 -14.45 -19.12
C ARG A 293 -20.04 -15.75 -18.88
N LEU A 294 -19.26 -16.21 -19.86
CA LEU A 294 -18.39 -17.38 -19.71
C LEU A 294 -17.31 -17.16 -18.65
N VAL A 295 -16.65 -16.00 -18.66
CA VAL A 295 -15.61 -15.64 -17.69
C VAL A 295 -16.17 -15.62 -16.27
N GLY A 296 -17.43 -15.21 -16.09
CA GLY A 296 -18.11 -15.28 -14.80
C GLY A 296 -18.27 -16.69 -14.23
N MET A 297 -18.15 -17.74 -15.06
CA MET A 297 -18.22 -19.14 -14.66
C MET A 297 -16.82 -19.78 -14.49
N LEU A 298 -15.75 -19.06 -14.81
CA LEU A 298 -14.39 -19.60 -14.87
C LEU A 298 -13.52 -19.10 -13.72
N HIS A 299 -12.86 -20.03 -13.03
CA HIS A 299 -11.88 -19.73 -12.00
C HIS A 299 -10.46 -20.11 -12.46
N ALA A 300 -9.58 -19.11 -12.51
CA ALA A 300 -8.17 -19.32 -12.80
C ALA A 300 -7.48 -19.99 -11.60
N ARG A 301 -6.84 -21.14 -11.82
CA ARG A 301 -5.97 -21.79 -10.81
C ARG A 301 -4.51 -21.73 -11.24
N LYS A 302 -3.61 -21.49 -10.30
CA LYS A 302 -2.16 -21.50 -10.51
C LYS A 302 -1.58 -22.79 -9.91
N PHE A 303 -0.70 -23.43 -10.66
CA PHE A 303 0.00 -24.64 -10.23
C PHE A 303 1.51 -24.42 -10.32
N SER A 304 2.25 -25.07 -9.42
CA SER A 304 3.72 -25.13 -9.47
C SER A 304 4.18 -26.03 -10.64
N ALA A 305 5.39 -25.79 -11.12
CA ALA A 305 5.99 -26.66 -12.14
C ALA A 305 6.09 -28.10 -11.62
N GLY A 306 5.66 -29.07 -12.42
CA GLY A 306 5.62 -30.49 -12.03
C GLY A 306 4.38 -30.93 -11.25
N ALA A 307 3.43 -30.03 -10.95
CA ALA A 307 2.17 -30.42 -10.33
C ALA A 307 1.29 -31.21 -11.32
N VAL A 308 0.77 -32.36 -10.88
CA VAL A 308 -0.24 -33.13 -11.61
C VAL A 308 -1.58 -32.40 -11.50
N ILE A 309 -2.17 -32.01 -12.64
CA ILE A 309 -3.43 -31.24 -12.68
C ILE A 309 -4.63 -32.18 -12.72
N VAL A 310 -4.55 -33.25 -13.50
CA VAL A 310 -5.58 -34.30 -13.65
C VAL A 310 -4.87 -35.63 -13.84
N SER A 311 -5.34 -36.67 -13.15
CA SER A 311 -4.87 -38.05 -13.27
C SER A 311 -5.82 -38.90 -14.12
N ARG A 312 -5.30 -39.98 -14.71
CA ARG A 312 -6.11 -40.90 -15.50
C ARG A 312 -7.07 -41.66 -14.57
N GLY A 313 -8.37 -41.43 -14.73
CA GLY A 313 -9.42 -42.01 -13.88
C GLY A 313 -10.16 -40.98 -13.02
N ASP A 314 -9.72 -39.72 -13.02
CA ASP A 314 -10.45 -38.64 -12.37
C ASP A 314 -11.79 -38.39 -13.09
N ALA A 315 -12.85 -38.16 -12.31
CA ALA A 315 -14.15 -37.80 -12.85
C ALA A 315 -14.09 -36.40 -13.51
N ALA A 316 -14.67 -36.30 -14.71
CA ALA A 316 -14.74 -35.06 -15.49
C ALA A 316 -15.67 -34.03 -14.86
#